data_AF-X8CDN2-F1
#
_entry.id   AF-X8CDN2-F1
#
_cell.length_a   1.000
_cell.length_b   1.000
_cell.length_c   1.000
_cell.angle_alpha   90.00
_cell.angle_beta   90.00
_cell.angle_gamma   90.00
#
_symmetry.space_group_name_H-M   'P 1'
#
loop_
_entity.id
_entity.type
_entity.pdbx_description
1 polymer ?
#
loop_
_entity_poly.entity_id
_entity_poly.type
_entity_poly.pdbx_seq_one_letter_code
_entity_poly.pdbx_strand_id
1 'polypeptide(L)'
;MIVQVGSALGARAIPLQSAYCGAKHAVNGFTESLRTELMHEGSSIRVTVVQMPAVNTPQFSWVLSRLSKHPQPVPPIYQPEVAAAASFTHWTIRAANSIGWGQHRRHHLGSAARAGAARPLPRPHRLQLPADRAAGQSGPAREPVGAARRPGGRDFGAHGVFDDRSHAHSTQFWATRHRRSLAGATLMASALAVSDWGRRRFQQRRVGGLRP
;
A
#
# COMPACT_ATOMS: atom_id res chain seq x y z
N MET A 1 17.36 -4.11 10.64
CA MET A 1 16.01 -4.11 10.03
C MET A 1 16.15 -3.55 8.62
N ILE A 2 15.68 -4.26 7.61
CA ILE A 2 15.72 -3.89 6.20
C ILE A 2 14.28 -3.65 5.73
N VAL A 3 14.01 -2.49 5.12
CA VAL A 3 12.70 -2.15 4.56
C VAL A 3 12.83 -2.06 3.04
N GLN A 4 12.27 -3.05 2.34
CA GLN A 4 12.19 -3.11 0.90
C GLN A 4 10.96 -2.35 0.39
N VAL A 5 11.16 -1.50 -0.62
CA VAL A 5 10.07 -0.78 -1.28
C VAL A 5 9.50 -1.64 -2.40
N GLY A 6 8.38 -2.29 -2.11
CA GLY A 6 7.61 -3.10 -3.04
C GLY A 6 6.61 -2.30 -3.88
N SER A 7 5.81 -3.01 -4.66
CA SER A 7 4.71 -2.47 -5.45
C SER A 7 3.59 -3.52 -5.56
N ALA A 8 2.35 -3.08 -5.62
CA ALA A 8 1.21 -3.95 -5.97
C ALA A 8 1.44 -4.73 -7.28
N LEU A 9 2.26 -4.19 -8.19
CA LEU A 9 2.66 -4.81 -9.45
C LEU A 9 3.62 -6.00 -9.29
N GLY A 10 4.17 -6.20 -8.10
CA GLY A 10 4.87 -7.44 -7.72
C GLY A 10 3.94 -8.58 -7.30
N ALA A 11 2.62 -8.33 -7.29
CA ALA A 11 1.59 -9.35 -7.06
C ALA A 11 0.62 -9.47 -8.23
N ARG A 12 0.30 -8.36 -8.92
CA ARG A 12 -0.54 -8.38 -10.12
C ARG A 12 0.06 -7.52 -11.22
N ALA A 13 0.51 -8.16 -12.29
CA ALA A 13 1.11 -7.48 -13.43
C ALA A 13 0.09 -6.67 -14.24
N ILE A 14 0.57 -5.63 -14.93
CA ILE A 14 -0.20 -4.82 -15.87
C ILE A 14 0.56 -4.67 -17.21
N PRO A 15 -0.14 -4.38 -18.33
CA PRO A 15 0.48 -4.14 -19.63
C PRO A 15 1.46 -2.95 -19.60
N LEU A 16 2.36 -2.91 -20.59
CA LEU A 16 3.35 -1.83 -20.80
C LEU A 16 4.42 -1.70 -19.69
N GLN A 17 4.42 -2.61 -18.71
CA GLN A 17 5.36 -2.62 -17.58
C GLN A 17 5.92 -4.01 -17.27
N SER A 18 6.07 -4.89 -18.28
CA SER A 18 6.50 -6.28 -18.08
C SER A 18 7.83 -6.40 -17.30
N ALA A 19 8.86 -5.65 -17.71
CA ALA A 19 10.15 -5.64 -17.02
C ALA A 19 10.04 -5.16 -15.56
N TYR A 20 9.27 -4.09 -15.31
CA TYR A 20 9.03 -3.58 -13.97
C TYR A 20 8.25 -4.58 -13.10
N CYS A 21 7.20 -5.18 -13.65
CA CYS A 21 6.40 -6.20 -12.96
C CYS A 21 7.25 -7.43 -12.62
N GLY A 22 8.06 -7.91 -13.56
CA GLY A 22 9.00 -9.01 -13.34
C GLY A 22 9.98 -8.72 -12.22
N ALA A 23 10.62 -7.55 -12.24
CA ALA A 23 11.51 -7.11 -11.17
C ALA A 23 10.81 -7.03 -9.81
N LYS A 24 9.58 -6.50 -9.73
CA LYS A 24 8.82 -6.42 -8.47
C LYS A 24 8.32 -7.78 -7.97
N HIS A 25 8.07 -8.75 -8.85
CA HIS A 25 7.84 -10.14 -8.44
C HIS A 25 9.13 -10.76 -7.89
N ALA A 26 10.27 -10.53 -8.54
CA ALA A 26 11.57 -11.03 -8.09
C ALA A 26 11.94 -10.49 -6.70
N VAL A 27 11.72 -9.21 -6.42
CA VAL A 27 11.91 -8.62 -5.07
C VAL A 27 11.10 -9.36 -4.01
N ASN A 28 9.87 -9.75 -4.33
CA ASN A 28 9.02 -10.50 -3.42
C ASN A 28 9.55 -11.92 -3.18
N GLY A 29 9.93 -12.64 -4.25
CA GLY A 29 10.51 -13.99 -4.13
C GLY A 29 11.82 -13.98 -3.34
N PHE A 30 12.74 -13.08 -3.70
CA PHE A 30 14.01 -12.88 -3.02
C PHE A 30 13.81 -12.59 -1.53
N THR A 31 12.91 -11.67 -1.19
CA THR A 31 12.66 -11.31 0.21
C THR A 31 12.11 -12.47 1.03
N GLU A 32 11.25 -13.31 0.45
CA GLU A 32 10.72 -14.48 1.16
C GLU A 32 11.80 -15.56 1.36
N SER A 33 12.65 -15.85 0.36
CA SER A 33 13.78 -16.79 0.51
C SER A 33 14.75 -16.32 1.60
N LEU A 34 15.18 -15.06 1.51
CA LEU A 34 16.11 -14.48 2.48
C LEU A 34 15.54 -14.55 3.91
N ARG A 35 14.24 -14.33 4.08
CA ARG A 35 13.60 -14.47 5.40
C ARG A 35 13.64 -15.90 5.92
N THR A 36 13.40 -16.89 5.07
CA THR A 36 13.45 -18.30 5.50
C THR A 36 14.85 -18.71 5.92
N GLU A 37 15.87 -18.24 5.20
CA GLU A 37 17.29 -18.45 5.55
C GLU A 37 17.63 -17.78 6.90
N LEU A 38 17.28 -16.51 7.07
CA LEU A 38 17.51 -15.79 8.33
C LEU A 38 16.78 -16.43 9.53
N MET A 39 15.60 -17.01 9.32
CA MET A 39 14.88 -17.75 10.36
C MET A 39 15.58 -19.05 10.71
N HIS A 40 16.05 -19.79 9.71
CA HIS A 40 16.79 -21.03 9.90
C HIS A 40 18.09 -20.80 10.69
N GLU A 41 18.79 -19.70 10.40
CA GLU A 41 20.02 -19.31 11.10
C GLU A 41 19.79 -18.67 12.48
N GLY A 42 18.53 -18.44 12.89
CA GLY A 42 18.23 -17.74 14.14
C GLY A 42 18.71 -16.27 14.15
N SER A 43 18.85 -15.65 12.97
CA SER A 43 19.38 -14.29 12.82
C SER A 43 18.43 -13.23 13.38
N SER A 44 18.99 -12.20 14.02
CA SER A 44 18.25 -11.04 14.51
C SER A 44 17.91 -10.02 13.40
N ILE A 45 18.42 -10.25 12.18
CA ILE A 45 18.12 -9.40 11.02
C ILE A 45 16.66 -9.60 10.62
N ARG A 46 15.92 -8.49 10.55
CA ARG A 46 14.52 -8.46 10.12
C ARG A 46 14.41 -7.80 8.76
N VAL A 47 13.69 -8.43 7.84
CA VAL A 47 13.42 -7.89 6.50
C VAL A 47 11.92 -7.70 6.33
N THR A 48 11.49 -6.59 5.73
CA THR A 48 10.08 -6.32 5.41
C THR A 48 9.89 -5.67 4.05
N VAL A 49 8.77 -5.96 3.38
CA VAL A 49 8.39 -5.31 2.12
C VAL A 49 7.17 -4.44 2.38
N VAL A 50 7.28 -3.16 2.03
CA VAL A 50 6.15 -2.22 2.02
C VAL A 50 5.67 -2.10 0.59
N GLN A 51 4.47 -2.62 0.30
CA GLN A 51 3.92 -2.58 -1.06
C GLN A 51 3.29 -1.22 -1.30
N MET A 52 4.00 -0.35 -2.02
CA MET A 52 3.58 1.02 -2.25
C MET A 52 2.39 1.11 -3.21
N PRO A 53 1.50 2.10 -3.00
CA PRO A 53 0.46 2.43 -3.95
C PRO A 53 1.04 3.27 -5.10
N ALA A 54 0.16 3.79 -5.97
CA ALA A 54 0.52 4.90 -6.83
C ALA A 54 0.84 6.15 -5.99
N VAL A 55 2.03 6.74 -6.18
CA VAL A 55 2.50 7.89 -5.42
C VAL A 55 2.74 9.07 -6.37
N ASN A 56 2.33 10.26 -5.94
CA ASN A 56 2.60 11.51 -6.64
C ASN A 56 4.06 11.93 -6.49
N THR A 57 4.92 11.30 -7.27
CA THR A 57 6.34 11.65 -7.37
C THR A 57 6.62 12.36 -8.68
N PRO A 58 7.75 13.08 -8.81
CA PRO A 58 8.13 13.73 -10.06
C PRO A 58 8.34 12.76 -11.23
N GLN A 59 8.37 11.44 -11.03
CA GLN A 59 8.67 10.47 -12.09
C GLN A 59 7.97 10.77 -13.42
N PHE A 60 6.68 11.10 -13.39
CA PHE A 60 5.89 11.32 -14.60
C PHE A 60 6.16 12.66 -15.30
N SER A 61 6.88 13.59 -14.66
CA SER A 61 7.20 14.91 -15.24
C SER A 61 8.50 14.93 -16.03
N TRP A 62 9.36 13.91 -15.90
CA TRP A 62 10.68 13.90 -16.54
C TRP A 62 11.10 12.55 -17.12
N VAL A 63 10.36 11.45 -16.83
CA VAL A 63 10.64 10.16 -17.47
C VAL A 63 10.42 10.26 -18.98
N LEU A 64 11.33 9.67 -19.75
CA LEU A 64 11.15 9.51 -21.18
C LEU A 64 9.88 8.68 -21.45
N SER A 65 8.94 9.26 -22.19
CA SER A 65 7.72 8.58 -22.63
C SER A 65 7.65 8.57 -24.15
N ARG A 66 7.32 7.39 -24.71
CA ARG A 66 6.97 7.23 -26.13
C ARG A 66 5.47 7.04 -26.33
N LEU A 67 4.67 7.23 -25.28
CA LEU A 67 3.22 7.14 -25.37
C LEU A 67 2.67 8.42 -26.02
N SER A 68 1.59 8.27 -26.79
CA SER A 68 0.88 9.40 -27.40
C SER A 68 0.21 10.33 -26.36
N LYS A 69 0.06 9.86 -25.13
CA LYS A 69 -0.58 10.59 -24.01
C LYS A 69 0.40 10.71 -22.84
N HIS A 70 0.22 11.76 -22.05
CA HIS A 70 1.00 11.97 -20.83
C HIS A 70 0.77 10.81 -19.84
N PRO A 71 1.83 10.11 -19.40
CA PRO A 71 1.69 9.00 -18.47
C PRO A 71 1.28 9.52 -17.08
N GLN A 72 0.55 8.70 -16.33
CA GLN A 72 0.15 9.05 -14.97
C GLN A 72 0.09 7.80 -14.08
N PRO A 73 0.19 7.95 -12.74
CA PRO A 73 -0.02 6.85 -11.82
C PRO A 73 -1.44 6.29 -11.95
N VAL A 74 -1.61 4.98 -11.71
CA VAL A 74 -2.94 4.35 -11.69
C VAL A 74 -3.68 4.80 -10.41
N PRO A 75 -4.84 5.47 -10.51
CA PRO A 75 -5.58 5.92 -9.33
C PRO A 75 -6.02 4.78 -8.41
N PRO A 76 -6.17 5.01 -7.09
CA PRO A 76 -5.99 6.28 -6.38
C PRO A 76 -4.51 6.66 -6.20
N ILE A 77 -4.21 7.96 -6.31
CA ILE A 77 -2.86 8.53 -6.16
C ILE A 77 -2.70 9.05 -4.73
N TYR A 78 -1.57 8.76 -4.09
CA TYR A 78 -1.26 9.25 -2.75
C TYR A 78 -0.07 10.20 -2.75
N GLN A 79 -0.04 11.12 -1.80
CA GLN A 79 1.11 11.99 -1.61
C GLN A 79 2.35 11.23 -1.08
N PRO A 80 3.58 11.69 -1.38
CA PRO A 80 4.83 11.06 -0.95
C PRO A 80 4.91 10.79 0.56
N GLU A 81 4.31 11.66 1.37
CA GLU A 81 4.27 11.55 2.83
C GLU A 81 3.59 10.27 3.30
N VAL A 82 2.59 9.77 2.56
CA VAL A 82 1.92 8.51 2.89
C VAL A 82 2.89 7.34 2.76
N ALA A 83 3.70 7.33 1.69
CA ALA A 83 4.72 6.31 1.48
C ALA A 83 5.85 6.41 2.53
N ALA A 84 6.28 7.63 2.86
CA ALA A 84 7.29 7.89 3.88
C ALA A 84 6.81 7.43 5.26
N ALA A 85 5.61 7.85 5.67
CA ALA A 85 4.99 7.47 6.94
C ALA A 85 4.80 5.96 7.05
N ALA A 86 4.41 5.29 5.95
CA ALA A 86 4.26 3.84 5.92
C ALA A 86 5.58 3.09 6.14
N SER A 87 6.64 3.51 5.45
CA SER A 87 7.99 2.96 5.63
C SER A 87 8.51 3.18 7.04
N PHE A 88 8.40 4.41 7.55
CA PHE A 88 8.85 4.78 8.88
C PHE A 88 8.11 4.02 9.98
N THR A 89 6.77 3.92 9.86
CA THR A 89 5.94 3.16 10.81
C THR A 89 6.28 1.68 10.80
N HIS A 90 6.57 1.09 9.64
CA HIS A 90 7.02 -0.31 9.58
C HIS A 90 8.37 -0.50 10.25
N TRP A 91 9.30 0.42 10.02
CA TRP A 91 10.60 0.39 10.67
C TRP A 91 10.45 0.45 12.21
N THR A 92 9.69 1.40 12.75
CA THR A 92 9.52 1.57 14.21
C THR A 92 8.72 0.44 14.87
N ILE A 93 7.54 0.10 14.35
CA ILE A 93 6.61 -0.83 15.04
C ILE A 93 7.09 -2.28 14.94
N ARG A 94 7.66 -2.72 13.82
CA ARG A 94 8.16 -4.09 13.67
C ARG A 94 9.57 -4.28 14.21
N ALA A 95 10.34 -3.19 14.38
CA ALA A 95 11.54 -3.24 15.21
C ALA A 95 11.23 -3.52 16.70
N ALA A 96 10.02 -3.19 17.17
CA ALA A 96 9.60 -3.42 18.56
C ALA A 96 8.85 -4.74 18.81
N ASN A 97 8.17 -5.34 17.82
CA ASN A 97 7.38 -6.56 18.01
C ASN A 97 8.16 -7.82 17.54
N SER A 98 9.04 -8.34 18.41
CA SER A 98 9.94 -9.48 18.17
C SER A 98 9.42 -10.83 18.71
N ILE A 99 8.11 -11.08 18.65
CA ILE A 99 7.55 -12.37 19.11
C ILE A 99 6.55 -12.88 18.09
N GLY A 100 6.79 -14.09 17.58
CA GLY A 100 5.81 -14.88 16.85
C GLY A 100 6.23 -15.25 15.43
N TRP A 101 6.80 -16.45 15.33
CA TRP A 101 6.65 -17.39 14.23
C TRP A 101 5.29 -17.18 13.51
N GLY A 102 5.31 -16.79 12.22
CA GLY A 102 4.09 -16.72 11.40
C GLY A 102 3.62 -15.34 10.89
N GLN A 103 4.44 -14.28 10.88
CA GLN A 103 4.01 -12.97 10.34
C GLN A 103 4.18 -12.83 8.81
N HIS A 104 3.60 -13.75 8.03
CA HIS A 104 3.42 -13.62 6.58
C HIS A 104 2.38 -12.54 6.26
N ARG A 105 2.78 -11.27 6.24
CA ARG A 105 1.89 -10.19 5.79
C ARG A 105 2.59 -9.23 4.85
N ARG A 106 2.20 -9.31 3.58
CA ARG A 106 2.38 -8.25 2.58
C ARG A 106 1.44 -7.11 2.95
N HIS A 107 2.01 -5.96 3.33
CA HIS A 107 1.22 -4.77 3.62
C HIS A 107 0.99 -4.04 2.32
N HIS A 108 -0.19 -4.28 1.74
CA HIS A 108 -0.73 -3.51 0.64
C HIS A 108 -1.23 -2.17 1.16
N LEU A 109 -0.71 -1.05 0.65
CA LEU A 109 -1.34 0.25 0.82
C LEU A 109 -2.31 0.52 -0.33
N GLY A 110 -3.52 0.98 -0.01
CA GLY A 110 -4.53 1.33 -1.01
C GLY A 110 -5.16 0.14 -1.71
N SER A 111 -5.93 0.43 -2.77
CA SER A 111 -6.80 -0.45 -3.57
C SER A 111 -6.18 -1.76 -4.11
N ALA A 112 -4.91 -2.05 -3.84
CA ALA A 112 -4.31 -3.36 -4.03
C ALA A 112 -5.07 -4.49 -3.29
N ALA A 113 -5.75 -4.20 -2.16
CA ALA A 113 -6.69 -5.16 -1.55
C ALA A 113 -7.91 -5.46 -2.44
N ARG A 114 -8.38 -4.50 -3.26
CA ARG A 114 -9.46 -4.68 -4.23
C ARG A 114 -9.01 -5.37 -5.52
N ALA A 115 -7.70 -5.54 -5.73
CA ALA A 115 -7.17 -6.27 -6.88
C ALA A 115 -7.28 -7.80 -6.72
N GLY A 116 -7.57 -8.30 -5.51
CA GLY A 116 -7.80 -9.73 -5.23
C GLY A 116 -9.27 -10.17 -5.35
N ALA A 117 -10.22 -9.24 -5.30
CA ALA A 117 -11.60 -9.54 -5.70
C ALA A 117 -11.64 -9.63 -7.23
N ALA A 118 -12.24 -10.69 -7.76
CA ALA A 118 -12.37 -11.04 -9.18
C ALA A 118 -13.12 -9.96 -9.99
N ARG A 119 -12.53 -8.78 -10.13
CA ARG A 119 -13.00 -7.76 -11.06
C ARG A 119 -12.41 -8.14 -12.42
N PRO A 120 -13.25 -8.43 -13.44
CA PRO A 120 -12.76 -8.74 -14.77
C PRO A 120 -11.79 -7.65 -15.20
N LEU A 121 -10.63 -8.07 -15.73
CA LEU A 121 -9.66 -7.17 -16.33
C LEU A 121 -10.43 -6.24 -17.28
N PRO A 122 -10.40 -4.91 -17.08
CA PRO A 122 -10.85 -4.00 -18.12
C PRO A 122 -10.13 -4.38 -19.41
N ARG A 123 -10.84 -4.37 -20.55
CA ARG A 123 -10.26 -4.59 -21.89
C ARG A 123 -8.90 -3.88 -21.99
N PRO A 124 -7.89 -4.42 -22.69
CA PRO A 124 -6.53 -3.86 -22.71
C PRO A 124 -6.48 -2.36 -23.04
N HIS A 125 -7.43 -1.87 -23.85
CA HIS A 125 -7.61 -0.45 -24.17
C HIS A 125 -8.07 0.43 -23.00
N ARG A 126 -8.68 -0.09 -21.94
CA ARG A 126 -9.15 0.70 -20.78
C ARG A 126 -8.11 0.79 -19.65
N LEU A 127 -7.00 0.05 -19.77
CA LEU A 127 -5.76 0.35 -19.05
C LEU A 127 -4.98 1.49 -19.72
N GLN A 128 -5.45 2.02 -20.87
CA GLN A 128 -5.15 3.40 -21.21
C GLN A 128 -5.79 4.29 -20.16
N LEU A 129 -4.93 4.67 -19.22
CA LEU A 129 -5.01 5.81 -18.32
C LEU A 129 -6.08 6.81 -18.81
N PRO A 130 -7.13 7.07 -18.02
CA PRO A 130 -8.23 7.94 -18.44
C PRO A 130 -7.72 9.29 -18.92
N ALA A 131 -8.29 9.66 -20.05
CA ALA A 131 -8.07 10.88 -20.80
C ALA A 131 -8.58 12.12 -20.04
N ASP A 132 -8.24 13.27 -20.61
CA ASP A 132 -8.88 14.56 -20.42
C ASP A 132 -8.33 15.40 -19.27
N ARG A 133 -7.11 15.95 -19.47
CA ARG A 133 -6.87 17.41 -19.50
C ARG A 133 -5.39 17.76 -19.72
N ALA A 134 -5.20 18.82 -20.50
CA ALA A 134 -4.00 19.56 -20.85
C ALA A 134 -2.93 18.82 -21.68
N ALA A 135 -3.02 19.03 -23.00
CA ALA A 135 -1.89 19.00 -23.90
C ALA A 135 -0.85 20.05 -23.45
N GLY A 136 0.04 19.66 -22.54
CA GLY A 136 1.25 20.39 -22.19
C GLY A 136 2.45 19.71 -22.81
N GLN A 137 2.72 20.08 -24.07
CA GLN A 137 3.98 19.90 -24.80
C GLN A 137 4.83 18.69 -24.40
N SER A 138 4.63 17.58 -25.13
CA SER A 138 5.70 16.63 -25.39
C SER A 138 6.80 17.37 -26.16
N GLY A 139 7.71 18.03 -25.44
CA GLY A 139 8.92 18.58 -26.04
C GLY A 139 9.73 17.46 -26.72
N PRO A 140 10.58 17.80 -27.72
CA PRO A 140 11.37 16.81 -28.44
C PRO A 140 12.15 15.97 -27.43
N ALA A 141 12.27 14.67 -27.73
CA ALA A 141 12.96 13.68 -26.90
C ALA A 141 14.28 14.26 -26.38
N ARG A 142 14.28 14.73 -25.13
CA ARG A 142 15.52 15.07 -24.45
C ARG A 142 16.19 13.74 -24.17
N GLU A 143 17.39 13.61 -24.72
CA GLU A 143 18.43 12.59 -24.53
C GLU A 143 18.10 11.51 -23.48
N PRO A 144 18.35 10.22 -23.75
CA PRO A 144 18.09 9.14 -22.81
C PRO A 144 19.00 9.29 -21.58
N VAL A 145 18.51 9.99 -20.55
CA VAL A 145 19.27 10.20 -19.33
C VAL A 145 19.15 8.94 -18.47
N GLY A 146 20.21 8.13 -18.48
CA GLY A 146 20.49 7.19 -17.42
C GLY A 146 20.43 7.92 -16.08
N ALA A 147 19.58 7.43 -15.18
CA ALA A 147 19.22 8.05 -13.90
C ALA A 147 20.35 8.00 -12.85
N ALA A 148 21.59 8.25 -13.25
CA ALA A 148 22.68 8.55 -12.33
C ALA A 148 22.72 10.08 -12.14
N ARG A 149 22.64 10.52 -10.88
CA ARG A 149 22.72 11.92 -10.47
C ARG A 149 23.92 12.59 -11.13
N ARG A 150 23.70 13.37 -12.20
CA ARG A 150 24.74 14.25 -12.76
C ARG A 150 25.05 15.33 -11.72
N PRO A 151 26.32 15.61 -11.42
CA PRO A 151 26.68 16.83 -10.68
C PRO A 151 26.06 18.04 -11.40
N GLY A 152 25.28 18.85 -10.69
CA GLY A 152 24.53 19.99 -11.26
C GLY A 152 23.10 19.69 -11.73
N GLY A 153 22.56 18.49 -11.50
CA GLY A 153 21.16 18.17 -11.80
C GLY A 153 20.17 18.97 -10.93
N ARG A 154 19.07 19.44 -11.54
CA ARG A 154 17.94 20.09 -10.84
C ARG A 154 17.34 19.15 -9.79
N ASP A 155 17.09 19.66 -8.60
CA ASP A 155 16.24 18.98 -7.61
C ASP A 155 14.77 19.11 -8.02
N PHE A 156 14.10 17.97 -8.19
CA PHE A 156 12.69 17.91 -8.58
C PHE A 156 11.75 17.84 -7.37
N GLY A 157 12.30 17.76 -6.15
CA GLY A 157 11.52 17.59 -4.92
C GLY A 157 10.87 16.20 -4.81
N ALA A 158 9.97 16.05 -3.84
CA ALA A 158 9.27 14.78 -3.59
C ALA A 158 7.91 14.69 -4.29
N HIS A 159 7.25 15.83 -4.54
CA HIS A 159 5.90 15.92 -5.10
C HIS A 159 5.93 15.96 -6.63
N GLY A 160 5.04 15.19 -7.25
CA GLY A 160 4.79 15.27 -8.68
C GLY A 160 3.68 16.25 -9.05
N VAL A 161 3.37 16.31 -10.33
CA VAL A 161 2.39 17.23 -10.94
C VAL A 161 0.92 16.88 -10.65
N PHE A 162 0.63 15.94 -9.75
CA PHE A 162 -0.72 15.43 -9.49
C PHE A 162 -1.27 15.80 -8.12
N ASP A 163 -0.82 16.90 -7.51
CA ASP A 163 -1.25 17.29 -6.16
C ASP A 163 -2.78 17.38 -6.03
N ASP A 164 -3.46 17.99 -7.01
CA ASP A 164 -4.92 18.16 -7.03
C ASP A 164 -5.71 16.84 -7.07
N ARG A 165 -5.05 15.73 -7.41
CA ARG A 165 -5.67 14.39 -7.53
C ARG A 165 -5.11 13.39 -6.51
N SER A 166 -4.28 13.87 -5.58
CA SER A 166 -3.53 13.02 -4.66
C SER A 166 -4.08 13.10 -3.25
N HIS A 167 -4.22 11.94 -2.61
CA HIS A 167 -4.68 11.86 -1.24
C HIS A 167 -3.50 12.02 -0.27
N ALA A 168 -3.58 13.00 0.62
CA ALA A 168 -2.61 13.21 1.70
C ALA A 168 -2.69 12.15 2.81
N HIS A 169 -3.79 11.38 2.86
CA HIS A 169 -4.01 10.35 3.87
C HIS A 169 -4.55 9.06 3.26
N SER A 170 -4.28 7.94 3.93
CA SER A 170 -4.81 6.62 3.55
C SER A 170 -5.56 6.01 4.73
N THR A 171 -6.88 5.82 4.57
CA THR A 171 -7.74 5.18 5.58
C THR A 171 -7.29 3.77 5.89
N GLN A 172 -6.84 3.02 4.89
CA GLN A 172 -6.28 1.68 5.07
C GLN A 172 -4.98 1.71 5.87
N PHE A 173 -4.10 2.67 5.60
CA PHE A 173 -2.87 2.83 6.38
C PHE A 173 -3.19 3.19 7.83
N TRP A 174 -4.10 4.14 8.06
CA TRP A 174 -4.59 4.49 9.38
C TRP A 174 -5.16 3.28 10.12
N ALA A 175 -6.05 2.51 9.49
CA ALA A 175 -6.64 1.31 10.09
C ALA A 175 -5.58 0.25 10.41
N THR A 176 -4.59 0.07 9.53
CA THR A 176 -3.48 -0.88 9.75
C THR A 176 -2.64 -0.48 10.96
N ARG A 177 -2.38 0.82 11.13
CA ARG A 177 -1.65 1.37 12.28
C ARG A 177 -2.42 1.20 13.59
N HIS A 178 -3.73 1.38 13.56
CA HIS A 178 -4.60 1.31 14.74
C HIS A 178 -5.25 -0.06 14.96
N ARG A 179 -4.82 -1.10 14.24
CA ARG A 179 -5.50 -2.43 14.24
C ARG A 179 -5.69 -3.03 15.63
N ARG A 180 -4.73 -2.81 16.56
CA ARG A 180 -4.80 -3.30 17.94
C ARG A 180 -5.86 -2.54 18.74
N SER A 181 -5.86 -1.22 18.65
CA SER A 181 -6.87 -0.36 19.27
C SER A 181 -8.26 -0.65 18.72
N LEU A 182 -8.39 -0.84 17.41
CA LEU A 182 -9.64 -1.22 16.77
C LEU A 182 -10.12 -2.60 17.25
N ALA A 183 -9.24 -3.60 17.31
CA ALA A 183 -9.60 -4.92 17.84
C ALA A 183 -10.06 -4.84 19.31
N GLY A 184 -9.35 -4.07 20.14
CA GLY A 184 -9.73 -3.84 21.54
C GLY A 184 -11.08 -3.15 21.69
N ALA A 185 -11.34 -2.11 20.89
CA ALA A 185 -12.62 -1.41 20.88
C ALA A 185 -13.78 -2.33 20.47
N THR A 186 -13.58 -3.16 19.43
CA THR A 186 -14.59 -4.13 18.99
C THR A 186 -14.87 -5.19 20.07
N LEU A 187 -13.84 -5.72 20.73
CA LEU A 187 -14.02 -6.68 21.83
C LEU A 187 -14.79 -6.07 23.00
N MET A 188 -14.46 -4.83 23.37
CA MET A 188 -15.15 -4.11 24.44
C MET A 188 -16.62 -3.83 24.09
N ALA A 189 -16.91 -3.38 22.86
CA ALA A 189 -18.27 -3.16 22.40
C ALA A 189 -19.11 -4.45 22.41
N SER A 190 -18.52 -5.57 21.96
CA SER A 190 -19.17 -6.89 22.01
C SER A 190 -19.45 -7.34 23.44
N ALA A 191 -18.50 -7.16 24.36
CA ALA A 191 -18.69 -7.50 25.77
C ALA A 191 -19.82 -6.69 26.41
N LEU A 192 -19.89 -5.38 26.14
CA LEU A 192 -20.96 -4.52 26.62
C LEU A 192 -22.32 -4.95 26.06
N ALA A 193 -22.41 -5.26 24.75
CA ALA A 193 -23.64 -5.73 24.12
C ALA A 193 -24.14 -7.07 24.71
N VAL A 194 -23.24 -8.02 24.94
CA VAL A 194 -23.57 -9.31 25.58
C VAL A 194 -24.02 -9.10 27.03
N SER A 195 -23.36 -8.22 27.78
CA SER A 195 -23.75 -7.91 29.16
C SER A 195 -25.14 -7.28 29.23
N ASP A 196 -25.45 -6.36 28.31
CA ASP A 196 -26.73 -5.68 28.26
C ASP A 196 -27.86 -6.62 27.86
N TRP A 197 -27.61 -7.47 26.85
CA TRP A 197 -28.54 -8.53 26.46
C TRP A 197 -28.82 -9.50 27.60
N GLY A 198 -27.77 -9.91 28.35
CA GLY A 198 -27.90 -10.75 29.54
C GLY A 198 -28.76 -10.11 30.63
N ARG A 199 -28.54 -8.82 30.93
CA ARG A 199 -29.34 -8.06 31.91
C ARG A 199 -30.81 -7.99 31.50
N ARG A 200 -31.11 -7.65 30.24
CA ARG A 200 -32.49 -7.57 29.73
C ARG A 200 -33.20 -8.93 29.81
N ARG A 201 -32.51 -10.02 29.45
CA ARG A 201 -33.06 -11.37 29.52
C ARG A 201 -33.36 -11.82 30.95
N PHE A 202 -32.48 -11.47 31.90
CA PHE A 202 -32.69 -11.77 33.32
C PHE A 202 -33.89 -11.00 33.89
N GLN A 203 -34.04 -9.72 33.54
CA GLN A 203 -35.20 -8.92 33.93
C GLN A 203 -36.52 -9.47 33.37
N GLN A 204 -36.54 -9.88 32.09
CA GLN A 204 -37.72 -10.50 31.48
C GLN A 204 -38.12 -11.82 32.14
N ARG A 205 -37.15 -12.66 32.55
CA ARG A 205 -37.43 -13.90 33.30
C ARG A 205 -37.98 -13.63 34.70
N ARG A 206 -37.49 -12.59 35.38
CA ARG A 206 -38.03 -12.16 36.69
C ARG A 206 -39.47 -11.66 36.60
N VAL A 207 -39.78 -10.88 35.57
CA VAL A 207 -41.14 -10.33 35.37
C VAL A 207 -42.12 -11.37 34.84
N GLY A 208 -41.66 -12.34 34.05
CA GLY A 208 -42.49 -13.44 33.52
C GLY A 208 -42.80 -14.57 34.51
N GLY A 209 -42.01 -14.72 35.59
CA GLY A 209 -42.25 -15.71 36.66
C GLY A 209 -43.23 -15.28 37.75
N LEU A 210 -43.82 -14.08 37.63
CA LEU A 210 -44.76 -13.49 38.60
C LEU A 210 -46.19 -13.39 38.05
N ARG A 211 -46.64 -14.39 37.27
CA ARG A 211 -48.06 -14.54 36.94
C ARG A 211 -48.60 -15.81 37.62
N PRO A 212 -49.62 -15.69 38.50
CA PRO A 212 -50.31 -16.83 39.09
C PRO A 212 -51.12 -17.62 38.06
#